data_AF-A0A524DML3-F1
#
_entry.id   AF-A0A524DML3-F1
#
_cell.length_a   1.000
_cell.length_b   1.000
_cell.length_c   1.000
_cell.angle_alpha   90.00
_cell.angle_beta   90.00
_cell.angle_gamma   90.00
#
_symmetry.space_group_name_H-M   'P 1'
#
loop_
_entity.id
_entity.type
_entity.pdbx_description
1 polymer ?
#
loop_
_entity_poly.entity_id
_entity_poly.type
_entity_poly.pdbx_seq_one_letter_code
_entity_poly.pdbx_strand_id
1 'polypeptide(L)'
;MRNRYIIDNKITNKFVEIYTKTTYRIIGNNKHSAIKPCHWLEQKLMTGRENRNCYKSIFGIQSHKCLQNTPSFPFCNHQCVFCWRDIEKGDLGSDFIVEPDEPRDLVNEMIRHHQDIIQNHLPLRRYLDNYEIMNEI
;
A
#
# COMPACT_ATOMS: atom_id res chain seq x y z
N MET A 1 15.55 5.60 21.93
CA MET A 1 14.23 4.93 21.87
C MET A 1 14.38 3.69 21.00
N ARG A 2 13.84 2.53 21.41
CA ARG A 2 13.92 1.30 20.59
C ARG A 2 12.87 1.37 19.48
N ASN A 3 13.30 1.16 18.23
CA ASN A 3 12.39 0.97 17.11
C ASN A 3 11.54 -0.29 17.36
N ARG A 4 10.21 -0.16 17.41
CA ARG A 4 9.29 -1.28 17.71
C ARG A 4 8.91 -2.10 16.48
N TYR A 5 9.23 -1.61 15.28
CA TYR A 5 8.93 -2.26 14.01
C TYR A 5 10.13 -2.98 13.41
N ILE A 6 11.35 -2.61 13.80
CA ILE A 6 12.59 -3.23 13.33
C ILE A 6 13.41 -3.66 14.55
N ILE A 7 13.58 -4.98 14.71
CA ILE A 7 14.34 -5.61 15.80
C ILE A 7 15.29 -6.61 15.16
N ASP A 8 16.57 -6.56 15.54
CA ASP A 8 17.61 -7.46 15.03
C ASP A 8 17.62 -7.55 13.49
N ASN A 9 17.56 -6.40 12.81
CA ASN A 9 17.55 -6.30 11.35
C ASN A 9 16.37 -7.03 10.68
N LYS A 10 15.24 -7.17 11.38
CA LYS A 10 14.01 -7.81 10.88
C LYS A 10 12.78 -6.96 11.18
N ILE A 11 11.85 -6.93 10.22
CA ILE A 11 10.57 -6.24 10.37
C ILE A 11 9.58 -7.12 11.14
N THR A 12 9.01 -6.56 12.21
CA THR A 12 8.14 -7.28 13.13
C THR A 12 6.72 -7.48 12.57
N ASN A 13 6.01 -8.49 13.07
CA ASN A 13 4.61 -8.72 12.69
C ASN A 13 3.70 -7.56 13.13
N LYS A 14 4.06 -6.84 14.21
CA LYS A 14 3.34 -5.66 14.66
C LYS A 14 3.28 -4.57 13.59
N PHE A 15 4.34 -4.41 12.80
CA PHE A 15 4.35 -3.50 11.65
C PHE A 15 3.32 -3.94 10.61
N VAL A 16 3.36 -5.22 10.23
CA VAL A 16 2.43 -5.81 9.26
C VAL A 16 0.97 -5.64 9.70
N GLU A 17 0.66 -5.95 10.96
CA GLU A 17 -0.69 -5.83 11.52
C GLU A 17 -1.24 -4.40 11.46
N ILE A 18 -0.41 -3.41 11.79
CA ILE A 18 -0.82 -2.00 11.81
C ILE A 18 -1.05 -1.49 10.39
N TYR A 19 -0.12 -1.75 9.46
CA TYR A 19 -0.22 -1.20 8.12
C TYR A 19 -1.20 -1.96 7.23
N THR A 20 -1.44 -3.26 7.47
CA THR A 20 -2.48 -4.01 6.75
C THR A 20 -3.89 -3.47 7.05
N LYS A 21 -4.12 -2.93 8.26
CA LYS A 21 -5.38 -2.23 8.60
C LYS A 21 -5.61 -0.95 7.79
N THR A 22 -4.55 -0.36 7.22
CA THR A 22 -4.63 0.87 6.42
C THR A 22 -4.62 0.62 4.91
N THR A 23 -5.13 -0.55 4.49
CA THR A 23 -5.29 -1.03 3.10
C THR A 23 -3.98 -1.34 2.34
N TYR A 24 -2.82 -1.24 2.99
CA TYR A 24 -1.58 -1.74 2.40
C TYR A 24 -1.59 -3.27 2.37
N ARG A 25 -0.99 -3.83 1.32
CA ARG A 25 -0.54 -5.21 1.28
C ARG A 25 0.98 -5.21 1.46
N ILE A 26 1.46 -5.85 2.51
CA ILE A 26 2.89 -6.07 2.71
C ILE A 26 3.31 -7.25 1.83
N ILE A 27 4.42 -7.09 1.11
CA ILE A 27 4.92 -8.02 0.10
C ILE A 27 6.33 -8.48 0.48
N GLY A 28 6.66 -9.74 0.15
CA GLY A 28 7.96 -10.34 0.37
C GLY A 28 8.11 -10.99 1.76
N ASN A 29 9.10 -11.87 1.88
CA ASN A 29 9.35 -12.62 3.12
C ASN A 29 9.95 -11.70 4.19
N ASN A 30 10.78 -10.74 3.76
CA ASN A 30 11.43 -9.78 4.62
C ASN A 30 10.57 -8.53 4.90
N LYS A 31 9.33 -8.46 4.36
CA LYS A 31 8.27 -7.48 4.71
C LYS A 31 8.64 -6.02 4.48
N HIS A 32 9.66 -5.76 3.65
CA HIS A 32 10.13 -4.40 3.38
C HIS A 32 9.38 -3.74 2.21
N SER A 33 8.59 -4.50 1.45
CA SER A 33 7.85 -4.00 0.31
C SER A 33 6.36 -3.91 0.60
N ALA A 34 5.67 -3.00 -0.08
CA ALA A 34 4.21 -2.89 0.02
C ALA A 34 3.58 -2.38 -1.28
N ILE A 35 2.32 -2.72 -1.48
CA ILE A 35 1.44 -2.10 -2.49
C ILE A 35 0.18 -1.53 -1.83
N LYS A 36 -0.42 -0.55 -2.49
CA LYS A 36 -1.72 0.00 -2.11
C LYS A 36 -2.44 0.51 -3.36
N PRO A 37 -3.74 0.25 -3.55
CA PRO A 37 -4.48 0.86 -4.65
C PRO A 37 -4.48 2.39 -4.49
N CYS A 38 -4.19 3.11 -5.57
CA CYS A 38 -4.29 4.56 -5.52
C CYS A 38 -5.76 4.99 -5.65
N HIS A 39 -6.11 6.13 -5.05
CA HIS A 39 -7.46 6.68 -5.10
C HIS A 39 -8.02 6.74 -6.53
N TRP A 40 -7.20 7.15 -7.51
CA TRP A 40 -7.65 7.29 -8.90
C TRP A 40 -7.86 5.98 -9.64
N LEU A 41 -7.15 4.91 -9.25
CA LEU A 41 -7.44 3.57 -9.74
C LEU A 41 -8.84 3.15 -9.30
N GLU A 42 -9.16 3.33 -8.01
CA GLU A 42 -10.49 3.03 -7.47
C GLU A 42 -11.57 3.86 -8.15
N GLN A 43 -11.38 5.19 -8.27
CA GLN A 43 -12.36 6.06 -8.94
C GLN A 43 -12.60 5.67 -10.40
N LYS A 44 -11.56 5.32 -11.15
CA LYS A 44 -11.69 4.89 -12.55
C LYS A 44 -12.45 3.57 -12.65
N LEU A 45 -12.13 2.60 -11.80
CA LEU A 45 -12.81 1.29 -11.76
C LEU A 45 -14.27 1.40 -11.32
N MET A 46 -14.55 2.20 -10.28
CA MET A 46 -15.88 2.37 -9.73
C MET A 46 -16.85 3.08 -10.67
N THR A 47 -16.36 4.05 -11.44
CA THR A 47 -17.22 4.88 -12.29
C THR A 47 -17.23 4.46 -13.76
N GLY A 48 -16.17 3.79 -14.23
CA GLY A 48 -15.96 3.47 -15.65
C GLY A 48 -15.74 4.68 -16.57
N ARG A 49 -15.75 5.91 -16.05
CA ARG A 49 -15.77 7.13 -16.90
C ARG A 49 -14.38 7.50 -17.41
N GLU A 50 -14.30 7.95 -18.67
CA GLU A 50 -13.04 8.41 -19.27
C GLU A 50 -12.41 9.62 -18.58
N ASN A 51 -13.24 10.51 -18.03
CA ASN A 51 -12.77 11.67 -17.30
C ASN A 51 -12.36 11.39 -15.84
N ARG A 52 -12.40 10.14 -15.37
CA ARG A 52 -12.01 9.76 -14.00
C ARG A 52 -10.61 9.14 -13.98
N ASN A 53 -9.61 9.90 -14.41
CA ASN A 53 -8.19 9.54 -14.34
C ASN A 53 -7.42 10.56 -13.49
N CYS A 54 -6.25 10.17 -12.95
CA CYS A 54 -5.36 11.11 -12.28
C CYS A 54 -4.70 12.07 -13.28
N TYR A 55 -4.08 13.14 -12.77
CA TYR A 55 -3.38 14.14 -13.59
C TYR A 55 -2.33 13.53 -14.54
N LYS A 56 -1.81 12.34 -14.24
CA LYS A 56 -0.80 11.67 -15.09
C LYS A 56 -1.36 11.24 -16.45
N SER A 57 -2.68 11.25 -16.65
CA SER A 57 -3.29 11.00 -17.96
C SER A 57 -2.88 12.03 -19.02
N ILE A 58 -2.46 13.23 -18.61
CA ILE A 58 -1.89 14.25 -19.50
C ILE A 58 -0.61 13.71 -20.18
N PHE A 59 0.08 12.75 -19.55
CA PHE A 59 1.24 12.05 -20.09
C PHE A 59 0.89 10.70 -20.75
N GLY A 60 -0.40 10.42 -20.99
CA GLY A 60 -0.87 9.15 -21.55
C GLY A 60 -0.97 7.98 -20.56
N ILE A 61 -0.72 8.22 -19.26
CA ILE A 61 -0.78 7.16 -18.24
C ILE A 61 -2.22 6.89 -17.83
N GLN A 62 -2.63 5.62 -17.90
CA GLN A 62 -3.97 5.18 -17.51
C GLN A 62 -3.98 4.73 -16.04
N SER A 63 -4.72 5.43 -15.17
CA SER A 63 -4.67 5.19 -13.71
C SER A 63 -5.11 3.78 -13.31
N HIS A 64 -6.08 3.20 -14.01
CA HIS A 64 -6.58 1.83 -13.77
C HIS A 64 -5.57 0.74 -14.17
N LYS A 65 -4.47 1.08 -14.85
CA LYS A 65 -3.35 0.18 -15.17
C LYS A 65 -2.13 0.41 -14.28
N CYS A 66 -2.20 1.33 -13.32
CA CYS A 66 -1.09 1.66 -12.44
C CYS A 66 -1.07 0.75 -11.21
N LEU A 67 0.12 0.19 -10.92
CA LEU A 67 0.43 -0.45 -9.66
C LEU A 67 1.25 0.53 -8.81
N GLN A 68 0.71 0.99 -7.68
CA GLN A 68 1.42 1.84 -6.72
C GLN A 68 2.09 0.96 -5.66
N ASN A 69 3.42 1.02 -5.58
CA ASN A 69 4.23 0.23 -4.67
C ASN A 69 5.34 1.05 -3.99
N THR A 70 6.02 0.40 -3.05
CA THR A 70 7.32 0.80 -2.51
C THR A 70 8.12 -0.45 -2.12
N PRO A 71 9.43 -0.52 -2.43
CA PRO A 71 10.29 -1.61 -1.98
C PRO A 71 10.99 -1.31 -0.64
N SER A 72 10.67 -0.20 0.03
CA SER A 72 11.37 0.23 1.25
C SER A 72 10.40 0.82 2.29
N PHE A 73 9.24 0.17 2.47
CA PHE A 73 8.11 0.73 3.19
C PHE A 73 8.41 1.26 4.60
N PRO A 74 9.18 0.56 5.46
CA PRO A 74 9.52 1.08 6.79
C PRO A 74 10.76 1.98 6.82
N PHE A 75 11.38 2.30 5.67
CA PHE A 75 12.68 2.96 5.60
C PHE A 75 12.60 4.30 4.85
N CYS A 76 13.06 5.37 5.50
CA CYS A 76 13.29 6.67 4.86
C CYS A 76 14.14 7.55 5.79
N ASN A 77 15.18 8.16 5.23
CA ASN A 77 16.15 9.01 5.92
C ASN A 77 15.67 10.44 6.24
N HIS A 78 14.39 10.76 5.96
CA HIS A 78 13.80 12.06 6.28
C HIS A 78 12.68 11.92 7.32
N GLN A 79 12.35 13.01 8.01
CA GLN A 79 11.21 13.11 8.94
C GLN A 79 10.33 14.32 8.57
N CYS A 80 9.78 14.31 7.36
CA CYS A 80 9.01 15.43 6.84
C CYS A 80 7.67 15.57 7.56
N VAL A 81 7.29 16.82 7.90
CA VAL A 81 6.01 17.16 8.56
C VAL A 81 4.77 16.82 7.73
N PHE A 82 4.94 16.64 6.42
CA PHE A 82 3.87 16.31 5.49
C PHE A 82 3.81 14.82 5.14
N CYS A 83 4.71 13.98 5.67
CA CYS A 83 4.67 12.55 5.40
C CYS A 83 3.53 11.91 6.18
N TRP A 84 2.58 11.32 5.46
CA TRP A 84 1.44 10.57 6.02
C TRP A 84 1.89 9.19 6.51
N ARG A 85 2.70 9.17 7.55
CA ARG A 85 3.19 7.97 8.26
C ARG A 85 3.38 8.29 9.74
N ASP A 86 3.50 7.27 10.57
CA ASP A 86 3.75 7.46 12.00
C ASP A 86 5.17 8.01 12.19
N ILE A 87 5.27 9.34 12.24
CA ILE A 87 6.52 10.09 12.40
C ILE A 87 6.87 10.33 13.88
N GLU A 88 5.93 10.10 14.80
CA GLU A 88 6.04 10.57 16.19
C GLU A 88 7.02 9.77 17.05
N LYS A 89 7.50 8.58 16.62
CA LYS A 89 8.20 7.65 17.53
C LYS A 89 9.48 6.98 17.04
N GLY A 90 10.13 7.45 15.98
CA GLY A 90 11.36 6.80 15.48
C GLY A 90 11.12 5.33 15.09
N ASP A 91 9.88 5.04 14.71
CA ASP A 91 9.35 3.72 14.40
C ASP A 91 9.82 3.21 13.02
N LEU A 92 10.36 4.11 12.20
CA LEU A 92 10.85 3.85 10.86
C LEU A 92 12.38 3.98 10.84
N GLY A 93 13.05 3.13 10.06
CA GLY A 93 14.51 3.13 9.95
C GLY A 93 15.01 4.22 9.00
N SER A 94 16.13 4.88 9.33
CA SER A 94 16.83 5.78 8.40
C SER A 94 17.52 5.00 7.28
N ASP A 95 18.07 3.84 7.63
CA ASP A 95 18.88 2.99 6.76
C ASP A 95 18.15 1.69 6.47
N PHE A 96 18.33 1.17 5.26
CA PHE A 96 17.80 -0.13 4.88
C PHE A 96 18.68 -1.24 5.48
N ILE A 97 18.21 -1.82 6.59
CA ILE A 97 19.00 -2.74 7.43
C ILE A 97 18.43 -4.17 7.46
N VAL A 98 17.52 -4.51 6.56
CA VAL A 98 16.96 -5.87 6.44
C VAL A 98 17.53 -6.55 5.21
N GLU A 99 17.46 -7.88 5.17
CA GLU A 99 17.78 -8.62 3.95
C GLU A 99 16.78 -8.26 2.84
N PRO A 100 17.24 -7.82 1.66
CA PRO A 100 16.34 -7.57 0.54
C PRO A 100 15.80 -8.90 -0.02
N ASP A 101 14.50 -8.95 -0.28
CA ASP A 101 13.88 -10.02 -1.04
C ASP A 101 14.32 -9.96 -2.53
N GLU A 102 14.30 -11.11 -3.20
CA GLU A 102 14.63 -11.22 -4.63
C GLU A 102 13.71 -10.34 -5.49
N PRO A 103 14.25 -9.43 -6.34
CA PRO A 103 13.45 -8.46 -7.08
C PRO A 103 12.37 -9.09 -7.97
N ARG A 104 12.68 -10.23 -8.59
CA ARG A 104 11.74 -10.93 -9.48
C ARG A 104 10.54 -11.47 -8.70
N ASP A 105 10.79 -12.04 -7.54
CA ASP A 105 9.74 -12.60 -6.68
C ASP A 105 8.87 -11.48 -6.11
N LEU A 106 9.48 -10.36 -5.71
CA LEU A 106 8.74 -9.17 -5.29
C LEU A 106 7.81 -8.65 -6.38
N VAL A 107 8.27 -8.50 -7.62
CA VAL A 107 7.44 -8.01 -8.73
C VAL A 107 6.28 -8.96 -9.00
N ASN A 108 6.55 -10.27 -9.03
CA ASN A 108 5.51 -11.29 -9.24
C ASN A 108 4.43 -11.22 -8.15
N GLU A 109 4.85 -11.13 -6.88
CA GLU A 109 3.94 -11.04 -5.75
C GLU A 109 3.16 -9.72 -5.72
N MET A 110 3.79 -8.60 -6.09
CA MET A 110 3.11 -7.31 -6.22
C MET A 110 2.00 -7.38 -7.28
N ILE A 111 2.27 -7.97 -8.44
CA ILE A 111 1.27 -8.13 -9.51
C ILE A 111 0.13 -9.04 -9.03
N ARG A 112 0.46 -10.19 -8.42
CA ARG A 112 -0.52 -11.14 -7.88
C ARG A 112 -1.45 -10.46 -6.87
N HIS A 113 -0.89 -9.72 -5.91
CA HIS A 113 -1.68 -9.00 -4.91
C HIS A 113 -2.47 -7.83 -5.50
N HIS A 114 -1.96 -7.16 -6.54
CA HIS A 114 -2.70 -6.10 -7.23
C HIS A 114 -3.94 -6.65 -7.93
N GLN A 115 -3.82 -7.80 -8.60
CA GLN A 115 -4.95 -8.50 -9.22
C GLN A 115 -5.97 -8.94 -8.18
N ASP A 116 -5.53 -9.50 -7.05
CA ASP A 116 -6.40 -9.88 -5.91
C ASP A 116 -7.19 -8.68 -5.36
N ILE A 117 -6.55 -7.51 -5.22
CA ILE A 117 -7.24 -6.30 -4.76
C ILE A 117 -8.39 -5.93 -5.69
N ILE A 118 -8.12 -5.91 -7.01
CA ILE A 118 -9.12 -5.54 -8.02
C ILE A 118 -10.26 -6.55 -8.06
N GLN A 119 -9.95 -7.85 -8.02
CA GLN A 119 -10.93 -8.92 -8.17
C GLN A 119 -11.77 -9.13 -6.91
N ASN A 120 -11.16 -9.07 -5.72
CA ASN A 120 -11.77 -9.54 -4.48
C ASN A 120 -12.03 -8.44 -3.45
N HIS A 121 -11.33 -7.30 -3.50
CA HIS A 121 -11.38 -6.28 -2.43
C HIS A 121 -12.07 -4.98 -2.84
N LEU A 122 -12.00 -4.59 -4.10
CA LEU A 122 -12.70 -3.43 -4.67
C LEU A 122 -14.09 -3.69 -5.33
N PRO A 123 -14.74 -4.88 -5.29
CA PRO A 123 -16.05 -5.04 -5.91
C PRO A 123 -17.11 -4.08 -5.36
N LEU A 124 -17.96 -3.56 -6.26
CA LEU A 124 -19.14 -2.72 -5.96
C LEU A 124 -20.00 -3.28 -4.82
N ARG A 125 -20.11 -4.61 -4.73
CA ARG A 125 -20.82 -5.33 -3.66
C ARG A 125 -20.36 -4.91 -2.27
N ARG A 126 -19.04 -4.80 -2.04
CA ARG A 126 -18.48 -4.40 -0.73
C ARG A 126 -18.81 -2.95 -0.36
N TYR A 127 -18.97 -2.07 -1.36
CA TYR A 127 -19.39 -0.68 -1.12
C TYR A 127 -20.88 -0.59 -0.81
N LEU A 128 -21.71 -1.40 -1.47
CA LEU A 128 -23.14 -1.52 -1.17
C LEU A 128 -23.36 -2.13 0.22
N ASP A 129 -22.65 -3.22 0.56
CA ASP A 129 -22.72 -3.85 1.88
C ASP A 129 -22.32 -2.86 3.00
N ASN A 130 -21.24 -2.10 2.81
CA ASN A 130 -20.83 -1.06 3.77
C ASN A 130 -21.84 0.09 3.84
N TYR A 131 -22.45 0.47 2.72
CA TYR A 131 -23.50 1.50 2.67
C TYR A 131 -24.76 1.05 3.40
N GLU A 132 -25.17 -0.21 3.23
CA GLU A 132 -26.29 -0.81 3.95
C GLU A 132 -26.00 -0.83 5.46
N ILE A 133 -24.84 -1.34 5.89
CA ILE A 133 -24.41 -1.35 7.30
C ILE A 133 -24.38 0.06 7.93
N MET A 134 -23.96 1.08 7.18
CA MET A 134 -23.90 2.47 7.68
C MET A 134 -25.29 3.13 7.78
N ASN A 135 -26.28 2.64 7.04
CA ASN A 135 -27.63 3.21 6.98
C ASN A 135 -28.69 2.37 7.70
N GLU A 136 -28.35 1.16 8.14
CA GLU A 136 -29.14 0.38 9.10
C GLU A 136 -28.87 0.91 10.54
N ILE A 137 -29.68 1.89 10.96
CA ILE A 137 -29.91 2.27 12.36
C ILE A 137 -31.30 1.76 12.77
#